data_AF-A0A2E1ZEX7-F1
#
_entry.id   AF-A0A2E1ZEX7-F1
#
_cell.length_a   1.000
_cell.length_b   1.000
_cell.length_c   1.000
_cell.angle_alpha   90.00
_cell.angle_beta   90.00
_cell.angle_gamma   90.00
#
_symmetry.space_group_name_H-M   'P 1'
#
loop_
_entity.id
_entity.type
_entity.pdbx_description
1 polymer ?
#
loop_
_entity_poly.entity_id
_entity_poly.type
_entity_poly.pdbx_seq_one_letter_code
_entity_poly.pdbx_strand_id
1 'polypeptide(L)'
;MSVLDKHHDALEVHETMFGTKSGRLAVSLDLLTDALALVGQHGVYCQVSEPSKGGSKMDIALIMEQIKDAKELVQSTMELSAKSSSNFNSKQ
;
A
#
# COMPACT_ATOMS: atom_id res chain seq x y z
N MET A 1 0.88 -3.12 15.27
CA MET A 1 0.58 -4.30 14.43
C MET A 1 1.47 -4.23 13.21
N SER A 2 1.96 -5.37 12.70
CA SER A 2 2.71 -5.39 11.45
C SER A 2 1.81 -4.97 10.30
N VAL A 3 2.37 -4.38 9.24
CA VAL A 3 1.61 -4.08 8.01
C VAL A 3 1.01 -5.35 7.41
N LEU A 4 1.66 -6.50 7.63
CA LEU A 4 1.19 -7.81 7.20
C LEU A 4 -0.05 -8.27 7.99
N ASP A 5 -0.10 -7.96 9.29
CA ASP A 5 -1.28 -8.28 10.11
C ASP A 5 -2.45 -7.37 9.74
N LYS A 6 -2.14 -6.10 9.44
CA LYS A 6 -3.15 -5.08 9.10
C LYS A 6 -3.87 -5.40 7.79
N HIS A 7 -3.15 -5.86 6.79
CA HIS A 7 -3.69 -6.19 5.46
C HIS A 7 -3.79 -7.69 5.21
N HIS A 8 -3.89 -8.50 6.27
CA HIS A 8 -3.86 -9.95 6.23
C HIS A 8 -4.82 -10.53 5.19
N ASP A 9 -6.09 -10.14 5.22
CA ASP A 9 -7.11 -10.72 4.36
C ASP A 9 -6.86 -10.41 2.87
N ALA A 10 -6.42 -9.18 2.57
CA ALA A 10 -6.05 -8.79 1.22
C ALA A 10 -4.80 -9.56 0.74
N LEU A 11 -3.81 -9.72 1.62
CA LEU A 11 -2.59 -10.48 1.34
C LEU A 11 -2.88 -11.96 1.12
N GLU A 12 -3.72 -12.58 1.94
CA GLU A 12 -4.09 -13.99 1.80
C GLU A 12 -4.68 -14.27 0.41
N VAL A 13 -5.63 -13.44 -0.03
CA VAL A 13 -6.28 -13.57 -1.33
C VAL A 13 -5.26 -13.36 -2.47
N HIS A 14 -4.51 -12.27 -2.44
CA HIS A 14 -3.60 -11.92 -3.53
C HIS A 14 -2.37 -12.82 -3.61
N GLU A 15 -1.78 -13.20 -2.47
CA GLU A 15 -0.63 -14.11 -2.43
C GLU A 15 -1.03 -15.52 -2.89
N THR A 16 -2.27 -15.96 -2.63
CA THR A 16 -2.79 -17.25 -3.13
C THR A 16 -2.97 -17.23 -4.65
N MET A 17 -3.49 -16.13 -5.22
CA MET A 17 -3.75 -16.03 -6.66
C MET A 17 -2.50 -15.80 -7.50
N PHE A 18 -1.57 -14.96 -7.04
CA PHE A 18 -0.43 -14.50 -7.84
C PHE A 18 0.93 -15.02 -7.36
N GLY A 19 0.95 -15.77 -6.25
CA GLY A 19 2.16 -16.14 -5.52
C GLY A 19 2.64 -15.00 -4.61
N THR A 20 3.41 -15.35 -3.58
CA THR A 20 3.76 -14.45 -2.46
C THR A 20 4.33 -13.10 -2.90
N LYS A 21 5.27 -13.07 -3.85
CA LYS A 21 5.92 -11.81 -4.27
C LYS A 21 4.96 -10.91 -5.07
N SER A 22 4.30 -11.48 -6.07
CA SER A 22 3.40 -10.72 -6.96
C SER A 22 2.11 -10.32 -6.24
N GLY A 23 1.59 -11.18 -5.35
CA GLY A 23 0.42 -10.88 -4.52
C GLY A 23 0.68 -9.75 -3.54
N ARG A 24 1.84 -9.75 -2.87
CA ARG A 24 2.25 -8.65 -1.97
C ARG A 24 2.45 -7.32 -2.71
N LEU A 25 2.96 -7.38 -3.94
CA LEU A 25 3.06 -6.20 -4.79
C LEU A 25 1.66 -5.70 -5.22
N ALA A 26 0.73 -6.59 -5.52
CA ALA A 26 -0.65 -6.22 -5.87
C ALA A 26 -1.33 -5.44 -4.74
N VAL A 27 -1.26 -5.94 -3.50
CA VAL A 27 -1.81 -5.22 -2.32
C VAL A 27 -1.11 -3.87 -2.12
N SER A 28 0.19 -3.78 -2.39
CA SER A 28 0.91 -2.50 -2.32
C SER A 28 0.37 -1.47 -3.34
N LEU A 29 0.05 -1.93 -4.56
CA LEU A 29 -0.52 -1.08 -5.61
C LEU A 29 -1.95 -0.65 -5.30
N ASP A 30 -2.74 -1.51 -4.67
CA ASP A 30 -4.10 -1.16 -4.22
C ASP A 30 -4.05 -0.03 -3.19
N LEU A 31 -3.16 -0.13 -2.19
CA LEU A 31 -2.99 0.93 -1.18
C LEU A 31 -2.55 2.26 -1.79
N LEU A 32 -1.70 2.23 -2.82
CA LEU A 32 -1.32 3.45 -3.55
C LEU A 32 -2.50 3.99 -4.36
N THR A 33 -3.34 3.13 -4.91
CA THR A 33 -4.53 3.53 -5.68
C THR A 33 -5.55 4.22 -4.78
N ASP A 34 -5.80 3.67 -3.59
CA ASP A 34 -6.65 4.31 -2.59
C ASP A 34 -6.09 5.67 -2.16
N ALA A 35 -4.78 5.76 -1.92
CA ALA A 35 -4.13 7.02 -1.58
C ALA A 35 -4.30 8.08 -2.69
N LEU A 36 -4.16 7.68 -3.95
CA LEU A 36 -4.38 8.56 -5.10
C LEU A 36 -5.84 9.00 -5.22
N ALA A 37 -6.80 8.10 -4.96
CA ALA A 37 -8.22 8.43 -4.95
C ALA A 37 -8.53 9.47 -3.85
N LEU A 38 -7.92 9.32 -2.67
CA LEU A 38 -8.05 10.29 -1.58
C LEU A 38 -7.45 11.66 -1.97
N VAL A 39 -6.29 11.68 -2.63
CA VAL A 39 -5.71 12.94 -3.15
C VAL A 39 -6.64 13.60 -4.17
N GLY A 40 -7.25 12.83 -5.08
CA GLY A 40 -8.21 13.36 -6.06
C GLY A 40 -9.42 14.02 -5.41
N GLN A 41 -9.98 13.38 -4.39
CA GLN A 41 -11.07 13.94 -3.58
C GLN A 41 -10.65 15.23 -2.86
N HIS A 42 -9.43 15.30 -2.34
CA HIS A 42 -8.88 16.52 -1.75
C HIS A 42 -8.79 17.67 -2.76
N GLY A 43 -8.35 17.39 -3.99
CA GLY A 43 -8.28 18.38 -5.07
C GLY A 43 -9.64 19.00 -5.41
N VAL A 44 -10.68 18.17 -5.54
CA VAL A 44 -12.06 18.63 -5.78
C VAL A 44 -12.57 19.42 -4.57
N TYR A 45 -12.33 18.93 -3.35
CA TYR A 45 -12.78 19.59 -2.13
C TYR A 45 -12.16 20.98 -1.95
N CYS A 46 -10.85 21.11 -2.17
CA CYS A 46 -10.14 22.39 -2.05
C CYS A 46 -10.52 23.41 -3.13
N GLN A 47 -11.05 22.96 -4.27
CA GLN A 47 -11.54 23.84 -5.34
C GLN A 47 -12.98 24.30 -5.11
N VAL A 48 -13.82 23.45 -4.51
CA VAL A 48 -15.26 23.69 -4.36
C VAL A 48 -15.62 24.38 -3.04
N SER A 49 -14.77 24.25 -2.01
CA SER A 49 -15.07 24.75 -0.66
C SER A 49 -14.43 26.11 -0.41
N GLU A 50 -15.23 27.15 -0.13
CA GLU A 50 -14.71 28.35 0.52
C GLU A 50 -14.06 27.95 1.87
N PRO A 51 -12.94 28.56 2.29
CA PRO A 51 -12.24 28.21 3.55
C PRO A 51 -13.06 28.39 4.83
N SER A 52 -14.33 28.78 4.74
CA SER A 52 -15.18 29.08 5.89
C SER A 52 -16.12 27.91 6.22
N LYS A 53 -16.06 27.47 7.48
CA LYS A 53 -16.96 26.52 8.16
C LYS A 53 -16.74 25.03 7.87
N GLY A 54 -15.62 24.52 8.38
CA GLY A 54 -15.56 23.19 9.01
C GLY A 54 -15.80 21.98 8.12
N GLY A 55 -15.79 22.13 6.80
CA GLY A 55 -15.99 21.03 5.88
C GLY A 55 -14.81 20.04 5.90
N SER A 56 -15.15 18.80 5.54
CA SER A 56 -14.37 17.58 5.71
C SER A 56 -12.86 17.78 5.56
N LYS A 57 -12.15 17.69 6.68
CA LYS A 57 -10.70 17.48 6.67
C LYS A 57 -10.48 16.12 6.04
N MET A 58 -10.20 16.08 4.74
CA MET A 58 -9.58 14.90 4.16
C MET A 58 -8.35 14.59 5.00
N ASP A 59 -8.32 13.41 5.60
CA ASP A 59 -7.30 13.10 6.58
C ASP A 59 -6.00 12.78 5.84
N ILE A 60 -5.14 13.80 5.70
CA ILE A 60 -3.79 13.64 5.18
C ILE A 60 -3.04 12.54 5.95
N ALA A 61 -3.39 12.29 7.23
CA ALA A 61 -2.83 11.17 7.98
C ALA A 61 -3.18 9.82 7.36
N LEU A 62 -4.40 9.64 6.84
CA LEU A 62 -4.82 8.40 6.16
C LEU A 62 -4.06 8.19 4.85
N ILE A 63 -3.86 9.25 4.06
CA ILE A 63 -3.06 9.19 2.83
C ILE A 63 -1.62 8.79 3.17
N MET A 64 -1.04 9.44 4.18
CA MET A 64 0.31 9.13 4.64
C MET A 64 0.44 7.71 5.18
N GLU A 65 -0.59 7.22 5.86
CA GLU A 65 -0.66 5.85 6.37
C GLU A 65 -0.69 4.84 5.21
N GLN A 66 -1.53 5.03 4.19
CA GLN A 66 -1.58 4.12 3.05
C GLN A 66 -0.27 4.10 2.25
N ILE A 67 0.36 5.26 2.04
CA ILE A 67 1.68 5.34 1.39
C ILE A 67 2.75 4.63 2.23
N LYS A 68 2.72 4.80 3.56
CA LYS A 68 3.66 4.12 4.47
C LYS A 68 3.48 2.61 4.43
N ASP A 69 2.25 2.13 4.50
CA ASP A 69 1.94 0.71 4.48
C ASP A 69 2.38 0.06 3.15
N ALA A 70 2.06 0.71 2.03
CA ALA A 70 2.50 0.26 0.70
C ALA A 70 4.03 0.17 0.61
N LYS A 71 4.75 1.15 1.17
CA LYS A 71 6.22 1.14 1.21
C LYS A 71 6.76 -0.07 1.99
N GLU A 72 6.20 -0.37 3.16
CA GLU A 72 6.64 -1.51 3.98
C GLU A 72 6.39 -2.85 3.25
N LEU A 73 5.26 -2.99 2.54
CA LEU A 73 4.97 -4.18 1.73
C LEU A 73 5.92 -4.33 0.52
N VAL A 74 6.26 -3.23 -0.16
CA VAL A 74 7.27 -3.24 -1.25
C VAL A 74 8.64 -3.65 -0.71
N GLN A 75 9.07 -3.08 0.42
CA GLN A 75 10.33 -3.45 1.06
C GLN A 75 10.38 -4.94 1.42
N SER A 76 9.29 -5.45 2.01
CA SER A 76 9.16 -6.87 2.32
C SER A 76 9.28 -7.75 1.06
N THR A 77 8.68 -7.32 -0.05
CA THR A 77 8.77 -8.01 -1.34
C THR A 77 10.21 -8.02 -1.89
N MET A 78 10.95 -6.92 -1.76
CA MET A 78 12.36 -6.84 -2.14
C MET A 78 13.25 -7.77 -1.31
N GLU A 79 12.98 -7.90 -0.01
CA GLU A 79 13.72 -8.86 0.83
C GLU A 79 13.46 -10.31 0.40
N LEU A 80 12.20 -10.63 0.06
CA LEU A 80 11.85 -11.95 -0.46
C LEU A 80 12.53 -12.24 -1.81
N SER A 81 12.66 -11.24 -2.68
CA SER A 81 13.35 -11.40 -3.96
C SER A 81 14.86 -11.62 -3.77
N ALA A 82 15.49 -10.86 -2.88
CA ALA A 82 16.91 -11.01 -2.55
C ALA A 82 17.25 -12.40 -1.97
N LYS A 83 16.45 -12.90 -1.01
CA LYS A 83 16.62 -14.24 -0.41
C LYS A 83 16.44 -15.37 -1.43
N SER A 84 15.54 -15.17 -2.39
CA SER A 84 15.31 -16.15 -3.46
C SER A 84 16.53 -16.30 -4.37
N SER A 85 17.22 -15.19 -4.66
CA SER A 85 18.42 -15.17 -5.50
C SER A 85 19.64 -15.77 -4.78
N SER A 86 19.79 -15.55 -3.47
CA SER A 86 20.90 -16.14 -2.71
C SER A 86 20.77 -17.67 -2.56
N ASN A 87 19.56 -18.18 -2.32
CA ASN A 87 19.31 -19.63 -2.23
C ASN A 87 19.57 -20.36 -3.55
N PHE A 88 19.34 -19.71 -4.69
CA PHE A 88 19.67 -20.25 -6.00
C PHE A 88 21.19 -20.38 -6.21
N ASN A 89 21.97 -19.37 -5.80
CA ASN A 89 23.44 -19.41 -5.91
C ASN A 89 24.10 -20.41 -4.96
N SER A 90 23.48 -20.77 -3.84
CA SER A 90 24.03 -21.76 -2.88
C SER A 90 23.80 -23.22 -3.26
N LYS A 91 22.99 -23.48 -4.30
CA LYS A 91 22.62 -24.83 -4.77
C LYS A 91 23.30 -25.23 -6.08
N GLN A 92 24.13 -24.36 -6.66
CA GLN A 92 25.08 -24.68 -7.74
C GLN A 92 26.47 -24.84 -7.14
#